data_AF-A0A7C1BMX0-F1
#
_entry.id   AF-A0A7C1BMX0-F1
#
_cell.length_a   1.000
_cell.length_b   1.000
_cell.length_c   1.000
_cell.angle_alpha   90.00
_cell.angle_beta   90.00
_cell.angle_gamma   90.00
#
_symmetry.space_group_name_H-M   'P 1'
#
loop_
_entity.id
_entity.type
_entity.pdbx_description
1 polymer ?
#
loop_
_entity_poly.entity_id
_entity_poly.type
_entity_poly.pdbx_seq_one_letter_code
_entity_poly.pdbx_strand_id
1 'polypeptide(L)'
;VKNSYSNPIIIVHPECKREVVENSSYSGSTGFIIKKVNELPSGSVIAIGTESNLISRLAEKFKNKKIINLNPSKPTCKTMAMITPEKLRLQLSKLANGIFRNAISIPTEIKTKARVAIERMLELE
;
A
#
# COMPACT_ATOMS: atom_id res chain seq x y z
N VAL A 1 4.48 20.45 -6.06
CA VAL A 1 5.25 19.35 -6.70
C VAL A 1 5.63 19.68 -8.13
N LYS A 2 4.69 19.81 -9.09
CA LYS A 2 5.02 20.16 -10.49
C LYS A 2 5.84 21.46 -10.63
N ASN A 3 5.55 22.47 -9.80
CA ASN A 3 6.29 23.73 -9.79
C ASN A 3 7.61 23.67 -8.97
N SER A 4 7.81 22.62 -8.18
CA SER A 4 8.91 22.53 -7.21
C SER A 4 10.06 21.65 -7.70
N TYR A 5 9.85 20.90 -8.78
CA TYR A 5 10.79 19.94 -9.34
C TYR A 5 10.71 19.99 -10.86
N SER A 6 11.86 19.85 -11.54
CA SER A 6 11.89 19.67 -12.99
C SER A 6 11.45 18.25 -13.32
N ASN A 7 10.37 18.11 -14.09
CA ASN A 7 9.80 16.85 -14.58
C ASN A 7 9.61 15.74 -13.52
N PRO A 8 8.83 15.97 -12.44
CA PRO A 8 8.57 14.94 -11.43
C PRO A 8 7.62 13.86 -11.97
N ILE A 9 7.89 12.61 -11.61
CA ILE A 9 7.01 11.49 -11.90
C ILE A 9 5.99 11.36 -10.77
N ILE A 10 4.70 11.45 -11.08
CA ILE A 10 3.63 11.38 -10.09
C ILE A 10 2.92 10.03 -10.21
N ILE A 11 2.95 9.22 -9.16
CA ILE A 11 2.34 7.88 -9.14
C ILE A 11 1.30 7.82 -8.01
N VAL A 12 0.05 7.48 -8.31
CA VAL A 12 -1.04 7.53 -7.32
C VAL A 12 -1.85 6.23 -7.26
N HIS A 13 -2.44 5.96 -6.10
CA HIS A 13 -3.43 4.89 -5.96
C HIS A 13 -4.74 5.29 -6.65
N PRO A 14 -5.46 4.39 -7.33
CA PRO A 14 -6.73 4.70 -8.00
C PRO A 14 -7.85 5.14 -7.04
N GLU A 15 -7.70 4.89 -5.73
CA GLU A 15 -8.61 5.40 -4.69
C GLU A 15 -8.44 6.92 -4.42
N CYS A 16 -7.44 7.57 -5.02
CA CYS A 16 -7.32 9.03 -4.95
C CYS A 16 -8.51 9.71 -5.66
N LYS A 17 -8.75 10.99 -5.36
CA LYS A 17 -9.74 11.78 -6.11
C LYS A 17 -9.47 11.70 -7.61
N ARG A 18 -10.54 11.62 -8.41
CA ARG A 18 -10.46 11.53 -9.88
C ARG A 18 -9.52 12.57 -10.51
N GLU A 19 -9.65 13.82 -10.09
CA GLU A 19 -8.80 14.93 -10.56
C GLU A 19 -7.30 14.68 -10.32
N VAL A 20 -6.94 14.00 -9.22
CA VAL A 20 -5.55 13.66 -8.88
C VAL A 20 -5.07 12.51 -9.75
N VAL A 21 -5.93 11.52 -10.01
CA VAL A 21 -5.64 10.38 -10.89
C VAL A 21 -5.38 10.86 -12.32
N GLU A 22 -6.27 11.68 -12.86
CA GLU A 22 -6.17 12.23 -14.23
C GLU A 22 -4.93 13.14 -14.42
N ASN A 23 -4.46 13.78 -13.35
CA ASN A 23 -3.28 14.65 -13.38
C ASN A 23 -1.95 13.96 -13.03
N SER A 24 -1.98 12.65 -12.75
CA SER A 24 -0.81 11.84 -12.40
C SER A 24 -0.11 11.28 -13.64
N SER A 25 1.17 10.92 -13.51
CA SER A 25 1.91 10.22 -14.58
C SER A 25 1.47 8.76 -14.71
N TYR A 26 1.16 8.13 -13.58
CA TYR A 26 0.73 6.73 -13.52
C TYR A 26 -0.26 6.53 -12.36
N SER A 27 -1.21 5.61 -12.55
CA SER A 27 -2.12 5.17 -11.49
C SER A 27 -2.16 3.65 -11.40
N GLY A 28 -2.19 3.11 -10.18
CA GLY A 28 -2.30 1.67 -9.95
C GLY A 28 -2.24 1.26 -8.48
N SER A 29 -2.40 -0.04 -8.23
CA SER A 29 -2.34 -0.62 -6.88
C SER A 29 -1.00 -0.36 -6.19
N THR A 30 -0.92 -0.58 -4.89
CA THR A 30 0.35 -0.51 -4.15
C THR A 30 1.43 -1.41 -4.76
N GLY A 31 1.07 -2.60 -5.25
CA GLY A 31 1.96 -3.51 -5.98
C GLY A 31 2.48 -2.89 -7.28
N PHE A 32 1.61 -2.26 -8.06
CA PHE A 32 2.00 -1.53 -9.27
C PHE A 32 2.96 -0.37 -8.95
N ILE A 33 2.67 0.41 -7.90
CA ILE A 33 3.52 1.53 -7.46
C ILE A 33 4.93 1.01 -7.13
N ILE A 34 5.04 -0.08 -6.36
CA ILE A 34 6.33 -0.69 -5.99
C ILE A 34 7.11 -1.11 -7.24
N LYS A 35 6.44 -1.82 -8.17
CA LYS A 35 7.05 -2.26 -9.44
C LYS A 35 7.55 -1.06 -10.24
N LYS A 36 6.71 -0.03 -10.42
CA LYS A 36 7.07 1.15 -11.20
C LYS A 36 8.23 1.92 -10.59
N VAL A 37 8.23 2.12 -9.27
CA VAL A 37 9.35 2.77 -8.56
C VAL A 37 10.66 1.99 -8.75
N ASN A 38 10.60 0.66 -8.76
CA ASN A 38 11.78 -0.18 -9.00
C ASN A 38 12.36 0.03 -10.41
N GLU A 39 11.50 0.09 -11.43
CA GLU A 39 11.86 0.25 -12.85
C GLU A 39 12.42 1.64 -13.20
N LEU A 40 12.04 2.68 -12.45
CA LEU A 40 12.49 4.04 -12.73
C LEU A 40 14.02 4.20 -12.55
N PRO A 41 14.68 5.06 -13.34
CA PRO A 41 16.13 5.24 -13.27
C PRO A 41 16.57 5.93 -11.97
N SER A 42 17.83 5.74 -11.59
CA SER A 42 18.49 6.52 -10.53
C SER A 42 18.38 8.02 -10.79
N GLY A 43 18.29 8.82 -9.73
CA GLY A 43 18.13 10.28 -9.83
C GLY A 43 16.70 10.76 -10.10
N SER A 44 15.76 9.84 -10.39
CA SER A 44 14.35 10.19 -10.59
C SER A 44 13.75 10.88 -9.36
N VAL A 45 12.95 11.92 -9.60
CA VAL A 45 12.09 12.55 -8.59
C VAL A 45 10.69 11.97 -8.71
N ILE A 46 10.21 11.31 -7.65
CA ILE A 46 8.97 10.54 -7.66
C ILE A 46 8.07 11.04 -6.52
N ALA A 47 6.91 11.57 -6.86
CA ALA A 47 5.88 11.92 -5.90
C ALA A 47 4.80 10.84 -5.86
N ILE A 48 4.58 10.24 -4.69
CA ILE A 48 3.68 9.11 -4.53
C ILE A 48 2.44 9.54 -3.74
N GLY A 49 1.24 9.25 -4.28
CA GLY A 49 -0.05 9.48 -3.65
C GLY A 49 -0.67 8.17 -3.18
N THR A 50 -0.29 7.73 -1.97
CA THR A 50 -0.90 6.59 -1.27
C THR A 50 -0.63 6.76 0.23
N GLU A 51 -0.83 5.71 1.02
CA GLU A 51 -0.55 5.71 2.45
C GLU A 51 0.97 5.91 2.72
N SER A 52 1.28 6.75 3.71
CA SER A 52 2.64 7.28 3.93
C SER A 52 3.67 6.25 4.40
N ASN A 53 3.27 5.16 5.07
CA ASN A 53 4.19 4.11 5.48
C ASN A 53 4.80 3.38 4.28
N LEU A 54 4.01 3.12 3.22
CA LEU A 54 4.55 2.58 1.97
C LEU A 54 5.58 3.53 1.35
N ILE A 55 5.27 4.82 1.32
CA ILE A 55 6.14 5.84 0.73
C ILE A 55 7.47 5.93 1.48
N SER A 56 7.44 5.93 2.82
CA SER A 56 8.64 5.93 3.67
C SER A 56 9.50 4.69 3.43
N ARG A 57 8.90 3.49 3.38
CA ARG A 57 9.62 2.25 3.08
C ARG A 57 10.30 2.26 1.71
N LEU A 58 9.63 2.83 0.71
CA LEU A 58 10.21 2.98 -0.63
C LEU A 58 11.37 3.98 -0.64
N ALA A 59 11.23 5.11 0.06
CA ALA A 59 12.29 6.11 0.21
C ALA A 59 13.53 5.55 0.91
N GLU A 60 13.35 4.72 1.94
CA GLU A 60 14.45 4.04 2.64
C GLU A 60 15.14 2.99 1.74
N LYS A 61 14.36 2.24 0.95
CA LYS A 61 14.86 1.20 0.05
C LYS A 61 15.61 1.78 -1.15
N PHE A 62 15.13 2.87 -1.74
CA PHE A 62 15.67 3.45 -2.98
C PHE A 62 16.34 4.81 -2.73
N LYS A 63 17.42 4.82 -1.95
CA LYS A 63 18.17 6.05 -1.60
C LYS A 63 18.77 6.79 -2.81
N ASN A 64 18.92 6.10 -3.93
CA ASN A 64 19.37 6.66 -5.21
C ASN A 64 18.27 7.42 -5.97
N LYS A 65 17.03 7.47 -5.44
CA LYS A 65 15.88 8.16 -6.03
C LYS A 65 15.31 9.14 -5.01
N LYS A 66 14.75 10.25 -5.47
CA LYS A 66 14.09 11.22 -4.59
C LYS A 66 12.60 10.90 -4.51
N ILE A 67 12.21 10.15 -3.47
CA ILE A 67 10.81 9.76 -3.24
C ILE A 67 10.18 10.70 -2.21
N ILE A 68 9.05 11.30 -2.58
CA ILE A 68 8.32 12.26 -1.74
C ILE A 68 6.84 11.91 -1.62
N ASN A 69 6.24 12.29 -0.49
CA ASN A 69 4.81 12.20 -0.32
C ASN A 69 4.12 13.27 -1.19
N LEU A 70 3.11 12.86 -1.97
CA LEU A 70 2.32 13.80 -2.75
C LEU A 70 1.46 14.70 -1.83
N ASN A 71 0.95 14.15 -0.74
CA ASN A 71 0.18 14.89 0.27
C ASN A 71 1.08 15.30 1.46
N PRO A 72 1.22 16.61 1.76
CA PRO A 72 2.09 17.08 2.83
C PRO A 72 1.63 16.63 4.23
N SER A 73 0.34 16.33 4.41
CA SER A 73 -0.21 15.83 5.67
C SER A 73 0.21 14.39 5.99
N LYS A 74 0.92 13.69 5.07
CA LYS A 74 1.39 12.30 5.23
C LYS A 74 0.27 11.37 5.74
N PRO A 75 -0.72 11.06 4.90
CA PRO A 75 -1.88 10.29 5.32
C PRO A 75 -1.46 8.93 5.86
N THR A 76 -2.00 8.58 7.03
CA THR A 76 -1.80 7.30 7.69
C THR A 76 -3.13 6.58 7.86
N CYS A 77 -3.15 5.27 7.64
CA CYS A 77 -4.32 4.46 7.95
C CYS A 77 -4.31 4.09 9.43
N LYS A 78 -5.13 4.79 10.24
CA LYS A 78 -5.23 4.55 11.70
C LYS A 78 -5.50 3.07 12.02
N THR A 79 -6.33 2.41 11.22
CA THR A 79 -6.68 1.00 11.39
C THR A 79 -5.47 0.09 11.16
N MET A 80 -4.66 0.35 10.13
CA MET A 80 -3.41 -0.40 9.92
C MET A 80 -2.41 -0.15 11.05
N ALA A 81 -2.32 1.09 11.53
CA ALA A 81 -1.44 1.47 12.64
C ALA A 81 -1.83 0.85 14.00
N MET A 82 -3.02 0.22 14.10
CA MET A 82 -3.39 -0.53 15.31
C MET A 82 -2.54 -1.79 15.52
N ILE A 83 -1.87 -2.28 14.47
CA ILE A 83 -0.96 -3.43 14.55
C ILE A 83 0.42 -2.95 15.02
N THR A 84 0.88 -3.45 16.16
CA THR A 84 2.17 -3.09 16.75
C THR A 84 3.04 -4.32 16.98
N PRO A 85 4.37 -4.19 17.05
CA PRO A 85 5.28 -5.30 17.35
C PRO A 85 4.94 -6.03 18.65
N GLU A 86 4.50 -5.31 19.69
CA GLU A 86 4.14 -5.89 20.98
C GLU A 86 2.88 -6.77 20.86
N LYS A 87 1.87 -6.29 20.14
CA LYS A 87 0.65 -7.05 19.86
C LYS A 87 0.97 -8.29 19.03
N LEU A 88 1.82 -8.15 18.01
CA LEU A 88 2.25 -9.28 17.18
C LEU A 88 3.00 -10.32 18.02
N ARG A 89 3.99 -9.91 18.82
CA ARG A 89 4.72 -10.80 19.73
C ARG A 89 3.80 -11.55 20.68
N LEU A 90 2.83 -10.85 21.27
CA LEU A 90 1.85 -11.46 22.16
C LEU A 90 0.99 -12.51 21.45
N GLN A 91 0.53 -12.24 20.23
CA GLN A 91 -0.25 -13.20 19.45
C GLN A 91 0.59 -14.43 19.08
N LEU A 92 1.82 -14.24 18.63
CA LEU A 92 2.73 -15.35 18.29
C LEU A 92 3.06 -16.21 19.51
N SER A 93 3.30 -15.60 20.67
CA SER A 93 3.54 -16.32 21.93
C SER A 93 2.32 -17.14 22.36
N LYS A 94 1.10 -16.62 22.21
CA LYS A 94 -0.13 -17.37 22.49
C LYS A 94 -0.29 -18.56 21.56
N LEU A 95 -0.09 -18.37 20.26
CA LEU A 95 -0.15 -19.44 19.27
C LEU A 95 0.86 -20.55 19.58
N ALA A 96 2.11 -20.20 19.95
CA ALA A 96 3.14 -21.17 20.31
C ALA A 96 2.78 -22.01 21.56
N ASN A 97 1.93 -21.48 22.44
CA ASN A 97 1.43 -22.19 23.63
C ASN A 97 0.06 -22.85 23.40
N GLY A 98 -0.40 -22.98 22.14
CA GLY A 98 -1.69 -23.59 21.81
C GLY A 98 -2.91 -22.73 22.13
N ILE A 99 -2.73 -21.44 22.44
CA ILE A 99 -3.82 -20.51 22.76
C ILE A 99 -4.24 -19.77 21.48
N PHE A 100 -5.38 -20.17 20.91
CA PHE A 100 -5.97 -19.53 19.72
C PHE A 100 -6.92 -18.40 20.11
N ARG A 101 -6.40 -17.16 20.19
CA ARG A 101 -7.20 -15.96 20.47
C ARG A 101 -7.44 -15.17 19.19
N ASN A 102 -8.65 -14.62 19.02
CA ASN A 102 -9.06 -13.84 17.85
C ASN A 102 -8.92 -14.62 16.52
N ALA A 103 -9.05 -15.94 16.55
CA ALA A 103 -9.11 -16.75 15.35
C ALA A 103 -10.29 -16.30 14.49
N ILE A 104 -10.02 -15.92 13.24
CA ILE A 104 -11.05 -15.48 12.32
C ILE A 104 -11.88 -16.70 11.93
N SER A 105 -13.15 -16.68 12.33
CA SER A 105 -14.15 -17.68 11.94
C SER A 105 -15.28 -16.97 11.19
N ILE A 106 -15.69 -17.56 10.08
CA ILE A 106 -16.74 -17.03 9.21
C ILE A 106 -17.74 -18.17 8.98
N PRO A 107 -19.06 -17.93 9.09
CA PRO A 107 -20.08 -18.92 8.78
C PRO A 107 -19.87 -19.56 7.40
N THR A 108 -20.04 -20.88 7.32
CA THR A 108 -19.79 -21.66 6.09
C THR A 108 -20.51 -21.11 4.87
N GLU A 109 -21.77 -20.70 5.03
CA GLU A 109 -22.56 -20.13 3.94
C GLU A 109 -21.93 -18.85 3.35
N ILE A 110 -21.49 -17.94 4.22
CA ILE A 110 -20.82 -16.69 3.81
C ILE A 110 -19.49 -17.02 3.12
N LYS A 111 -18.71 -17.94 3.71
CA LYS A 111 -17.40 -18.36 3.16
C LYS A 111 -17.54 -18.94 1.75
N THR A 112 -18.52 -19.80 1.52
CA THR A 112 -18.76 -20.43 0.21
C THR A 112 -19.15 -19.39 -0.84
N LYS A 113 -20.09 -18.48 -0.52
CA LYS A 113 -20.52 -17.43 -1.45
C LYS A 113 -19.40 -16.43 -1.77
N ALA A 114 -18.65 -15.99 -0.75
CA ALA A 114 -17.52 -15.09 -0.94
C ALA A 114 -16.39 -15.73 -1.77
N ARG A 115 -16.13 -17.03 -1.57
CA ARG A 115 -15.13 -17.77 -2.34
C ARG A 115 -15.42 -17.75 -3.84
N VAL A 116 -16.67 -17.99 -4.26
CA VAL A 116 -17.04 -17.96 -5.68
C VAL A 116 -16.72 -16.61 -6.33
N ALA A 117 -16.99 -15.50 -5.63
CA ALA A 117 -16.68 -14.16 -6.16
C ALA A 117 -15.17 -13.93 -6.31
N ILE A 118 -14.37 -14.39 -5.35
CA ILE A 118 -12.91 -14.28 -5.39
C ILE A 118 -12.31 -15.18 -6.48
N GLU A 119 -12.76 -16.42 -6.59
CA GLU A 119 -12.29 -17.37 -7.60
C GLU A 119 -12.54 -16.86 -9.02
N ARG A 120 -13.74 -16.34 -9.29
CA ARG A 120 -14.05 -15.70 -10.58
C ARG A 120 -13.20 -14.47 -10.87
N MET A 121 -12.84 -13.69 -9.85
CA MET A 121 -11.94 -12.54 -10.03
C MET A 121 -10.53 -13.01 -10.44
N LEU A 122 -10.04 -14.09 -9.82
CA LEU A 122 -8.70 -14.66 -10.08
C LEU A 122 -8.62 -15.39 -11.42
N GLU A 123 -9.72 -15.98 -11.91
CA GLU A 123 -9.79 -16.62 -13.23
C GLU A 123 -9.62 -15.62 -14.40
N LEU A 124 -9.78 -14.32 -14.13
CA LEU A 124 -9.68 -13.24 -15.11
C LEU A 124 -8.32 -12.51 -15.09
N GLU A 125 -7.46 -12.79 -14.11
CA GLU A 125 -6.09 -12.23 -14.03
C GLU A 125 -5.12 -12.95 -14.98
#